data_AF-A0A3S0DPK6-F1
#
_entry.id   AF-A0A3S0DPK6-F1
#
_cell.length_a   1.000
_cell.length_b   1.000
_cell.length_c   1.000
_cell.angle_alpha   90.00
_cell.angle_beta   90.00
_cell.angle_gamma   90.00
#
_symmetry.space_group_name_H-M   'P 1'
#
loop_
_entity.id
_entity.type
_entity.pdbx_description
1 polymer ?
#
loop_
_entity_poly.entity_id
_entity_poly.type
_entity_poly.pdbx_seq_one_letter_code
_entity_poly.pdbx_strand_id
1 'polypeptide(L)'
;MAGHGEKARTRRAAKAPEGKSAAAQRGEAKYRQILDAARDLFLSDGFDTTSMDAIALRAGVSKATLYVHFEDKDDLLLALVDDECRRCGPQVLWTAKEGPLDLKKDLRAIGTTFLRAFFDREGLALHRLIMTCASRYPRVAEVFMKAGPDRCEAEVRAFLRAAQSQGLLNVPDIALAATQFLCLVQGKIILKWSLSLEVPSEAECHRMINGAIKVFLAAYQPK
;
A
#
# COMPACT_ATOMS: atom_id res chain seq x y z
N MET A 1 70.22 -2.52 25.52
CA MET A 1 69.26 -1.42 25.30
C MET A 1 68.40 -1.80 24.11
N ALA A 2 67.29 -2.53 24.24
CA ALA A 2 66.01 -2.25 24.92
C ALA A 2 65.14 -1.19 24.21
N GLY A 3 64.01 -1.65 23.65
CA GLY A 3 62.83 -0.87 23.24
C GLY A 3 62.83 -0.46 21.77
N HIS A 4 61.78 -0.58 20.96
CA HIS A 4 60.36 -0.92 21.09
C HIS A 4 59.98 -1.57 19.73
N GLY A 5 59.25 -2.67 19.60
CA GLY A 5 57.99 -2.97 20.27
C GLY A 5 56.77 -2.46 19.46
N GLU A 6 56.76 -2.55 18.13
CA GLU A 6 55.60 -2.13 17.31
C GLU A 6 54.53 -3.24 17.30
N LYS A 7 53.57 -3.08 18.21
CA LYS A 7 52.37 -3.90 18.34
C LYS A 7 51.31 -3.51 17.30
N ALA A 8 50.60 -4.53 16.85
CA ALA A 8 49.18 -4.53 16.51
C ALA A 8 48.72 -3.78 15.25
N ARG A 9 48.57 -4.55 14.17
CA ARG A 9 47.44 -4.36 13.23
C ARG A 9 46.54 -5.59 13.27
N THR A 10 45.74 -5.65 14.34
CA THR A 10 44.56 -6.50 14.40
C THR A 10 43.63 -6.08 13.27
N ARG A 11 43.48 -6.92 12.24
CA ARG A 11 42.40 -6.80 11.25
C ARG A 11 41.08 -6.81 12.01
N ARG A 12 40.46 -5.64 12.15
CA ARG A 12 39.10 -5.49 12.66
C ARG A 12 38.16 -6.18 11.66
N ALA A 13 37.73 -7.40 12.02
CA ALA A 13 36.70 -8.10 11.30
C ALA A 13 35.46 -7.21 11.21
N ALA A 14 34.95 -7.02 9.99
CA ALA A 14 33.70 -6.32 9.75
C ALA A 14 32.57 -7.08 10.47
N LYS A 15 31.84 -6.38 11.34
CA LYS A 15 30.71 -6.90 12.10
C LYS A 15 29.55 -7.14 11.13
N ALA A 16 29.11 -8.39 11.00
CA ALA A 16 27.89 -8.78 10.28
C ALA A 16 26.64 -8.12 10.93
N PRO A 17 25.52 -7.92 10.20
CA PRO A 17 24.38 -7.16 10.71
C PRO A 17 23.70 -7.92 11.85
N GLU A 18 23.52 -7.26 12.99
CA GLU A 18 22.93 -7.83 14.20
C GLU A 18 21.43 -8.07 14.01
N GLY A 19 20.99 -9.32 14.19
CA GLY A 19 19.58 -9.69 14.24
C GLY A 19 18.87 -9.08 15.46
N LYS A 20 17.58 -8.72 15.30
CA LYS A 20 16.73 -8.12 16.35
C LYS A 20 16.77 -8.94 17.65
N SER A 21 16.82 -8.29 18.81
CA SER A 21 16.85 -8.95 20.12
C SER A 21 15.59 -9.80 20.39
N ALA A 22 15.68 -10.82 21.24
CA ALA A 22 14.55 -11.69 21.59
C ALA A 22 13.36 -10.93 22.21
N ALA A 23 13.62 -9.82 22.90
CA ALA A 23 12.57 -8.95 23.44
C ALA A 23 11.84 -8.18 22.33
N ALA A 24 12.57 -7.65 21.35
CA ALA A 24 11.99 -6.96 20.19
C ALA A 24 11.15 -7.93 19.33
N GLN A 25 11.63 -9.17 19.15
CA GLN A 25 10.87 -10.20 18.42
C GLN A 25 9.55 -10.57 19.12
N ARG A 26 9.56 -10.68 20.46
CA ARG A 26 8.33 -10.91 21.24
C ARG A 26 7.36 -9.74 21.14
N GLY A 27 7.85 -8.50 21.19
CA GLY A 27 7.04 -7.30 21.00
C GLY A 27 6.36 -7.26 19.63
N GLU A 28 7.10 -7.56 18.56
CA GLU A 28 6.56 -7.65 17.20
C GLU A 28 5.49 -8.74 17.08
N ALA A 29 5.74 -9.92 17.66
CA ALA A 29 4.76 -11.01 17.66
C ALA A 29 3.46 -10.62 18.38
N LYS A 30 3.56 -9.89 19.51
CA LYS A 30 2.37 -9.38 20.24
C LYS A 30 1.64 -8.29 19.47
N TYR A 31 2.37 -7.37 18.84
CA TYR A 31 1.79 -6.37 17.96
C TYR A 31 0.96 -7.02 16.84
N ARG A 32 1.53 -8.02 16.15
CA ARG A 32 0.82 -8.78 15.10
C ARG A 32 -0.41 -9.52 15.63
N GLN A 33 -0.31 -10.21 16.77
CA GLN A 33 -1.46 -10.90 17.39
C GLN A 33 -2.62 -9.95 17.69
N ILE A 34 -2.33 -8.75 18.20
CA ILE A 34 -3.35 -7.75 18.50
C ILE A 34 -3.98 -7.22 17.20
N LEU A 35 -3.16 -6.95 16.18
CA LEU A 35 -3.63 -6.43 14.91
C LEU A 35 -4.55 -7.43 14.18
N ASP A 36 -4.17 -8.72 14.17
CA ASP A 36 -4.97 -9.79 13.58
C ASP A 36 -6.31 -9.96 14.31
N ALA A 37 -6.30 -9.91 15.65
CA ALA A 37 -7.53 -9.97 16.44
C ALA A 37 -8.45 -8.76 16.21
N ALA A 38 -7.88 -7.56 16.11
CA ALA A 38 -8.61 -6.34 15.80
C ALA A 38 -9.22 -6.41 14.40
N ARG A 39 -8.46 -6.92 13.43
CA ARG A 39 -8.92 -7.15 12.06
C ARG A 39 -10.16 -8.03 12.03
N ASP A 40 -10.10 -9.19 12.67
CA ASP A 40 -11.21 -10.13 12.69
C ASP A 40 -12.47 -9.48 13.25
N LEU A 41 -12.36 -8.83 14.42
CA LEU A 41 -13.50 -8.23 15.12
C LEU A 41 -14.05 -6.99 14.38
N PHE A 42 -13.20 -6.11 13.87
CA PHE A 42 -13.66 -4.94 13.13
C PHE A 42 -14.35 -5.31 11.81
N LEU A 43 -13.88 -6.36 11.13
CA LEU A 43 -14.51 -6.84 9.90
C LEU A 43 -15.80 -7.64 10.15
N SER A 44 -15.92 -8.36 11.27
CA SER A 44 -17.12 -9.14 11.60
C SER A 44 -18.20 -8.31 12.28
N ASP A 45 -17.83 -7.54 13.29
CA ASP A 45 -18.76 -6.91 14.23
C ASP A 45 -18.89 -5.41 13.97
N GLY A 46 -17.89 -4.82 13.30
CA GLY A 46 -17.77 -3.39 13.05
C GLY A 46 -16.90 -2.68 14.09
N PHE A 47 -16.41 -1.49 13.71
CA PHE A 47 -15.54 -0.70 14.58
C PHE A 47 -16.24 -0.23 15.86
N ASP A 48 -17.46 0.32 15.75
CA ASP A 48 -18.16 0.96 16.87
C ASP A 48 -18.55 -0.05 17.97
N THR A 49 -18.91 -1.28 17.60
CA THR A 49 -19.38 -2.34 18.52
C THR A 49 -18.22 -3.08 19.20
N THR A 50 -17.03 -3.02 18.62
CA THR A 50 -15.84 -3.70 19.13
C THR A 50 -15.19 -2.89 20.26
N SER A 51 -14.84 -3.56 21.36
CA SER A 51 -14.14 -2.97 22.51
C SER A 51 -12.69 -3.44 22.60
N MET A 52 -11.83 -2.64 23.24
CA MET A 52 -10.44 -2.99 23.50
C MET A 52 -10.31 -4.27 24.35
N ASP A 53 -11.27 -4.53 25.24
CA ASP A 53 -11.30 -5.73 26.07
C ASP A 53 -11.61 -6.98 25.24
N ALA A 54 -12.54 -6.89 24.29
CA ALA A 54 -12.82 -7.97 23.35
C ALA A 54 -11.60 -8.30 22.47
N ILE A 55 -10.88 -7.28 22.03
CA ILE A 55 -9.65 -7.43 21.24
C ILE A 55 -8.54 -8.11 22.07
N ALA A 56 -8.30 -7.65 23.30
CA ALA A 56 -7.30 -8.25 24.18
C ALA A 56 -7.60 -9.75 24.43
N LEU A 57 -8.87 -10.07 24.70
CA LEU A 57 -9.33 -11.44 24.87
C LEU A 57 -9.12 -12.28 23.62
N ARG A 58 -9.53 -11.78 22.44
CA ARG A 58 -9.38 -12.46 21.15
C ARG A 58 -7.92 -12.71 20.78
N ALA A 59 -7.04 -11.74 21.07
CA ALA A 59 -5.60 -11.83 20.83
C ALA A 59 -4.86 -12.72 21.85
N GLY A 60 -5.50 -13.13 22.95
CA GLY A 60 -4.85 -13.87 24.03
C GLY A 60 -3.76 -13.06 24.72
N VAL A 61 -3.97 -11.75 24.89
CA VAL A 61 -3.05 -10.84 25.58
C VAL A 61 -3.74 -10.15 26.76
N SER A 62 -2.95 -9.65 27.72
CA SER A 62 -3.51 -8.82 28.79
C SER A 62 -3.90 -7.43 28.27
N LYS A 63 -4.87 -6.77 28.91
CA LYS A 63 -5.23 -5.38 28.64
C LYS A 63 -4.01 -4.46 28.70
N ALA A 64 -3.16 -4.63 29.73
CA ALA A 64 -1.92 -3.87 29.87
C ALA A 64 -0.96 -4.08 28.69
N THR A 65 -0.85 -5.30 28.16
CA THR A 65 -0.04 -5.58 26.96
C THR A 65 -0.59 -4.85 25.74
N LEU A 66 -1.90 -4.85 25.55
CA LEU A 66 -2.53 -4.16 24.43
C LEU A 66 -2.30 -2.64 24.48
N TYR A 67 -2.43 -2.01 25.66
CA TYR A 67 -2.16 -0.58 25.84
C TYR A 67 -0.67 -0.18 25.77
N VAL A 68 0.26 -1.14 25.89
CA VAL A 68 1.68 -0.89 25.60
C VAL A 68 1.91 -0.69 24.10
N HIS A 69 1.07 -1.28 23.24
CA HIS A 69 1.20 -1.21 21.79
C HIS A 69 0.31 -0.15 21.15
N PHE A 70 -0.88 0.09 21.70
CA PHE A 70 -1.87 1.01 21.13
C PHE A 70 -2.47 1.88 22.22
N GLU A 71 -2.45 3.20 22.03
CA GLU A 71 -2.96 4.15 23.03
C GLU A 71 -4.48 3.99 23.23
N ASP A 72 -5.20 3.83 22.13
CA ASP A 72 -6.65 3.67 22.11
C ASP A 72 -7.11 2.86 20.89
N LYS A 73 -8.43 2.74 20.75
CA LYS A 73 -9.04 1.96 19.67
C LYS A 73 -8.86 2.62 18.30
N ASP A 74 -8.74 3.94 18.26
CA ASP A 74 -8.55 4.71 17.03
C ASP A 74 -7.14 4.51 16.50
N ASP A 75 -6.11 4.58 17.37
CA ASP A 75 -4.72 4.28 17.04
C ASP A 75 -4.57 2.86 16.46
N LEU A 76 -5.23 1.88 17.07
CA LEU A 76 -5.29 0.51 16.57
C LEU A 76 -5.97 0.41 15.19
N LEU A 77 -7.05 1.16 14.95
CA LEU A 77 -7.69 1.21 13.63
C LEU A 77 -6.78 1.83 12.58
N LEU A 78 -6.09 2.93 12.90
CA LEU A 78 -5.16 3.59 11.98
C LEU A 78 -4.01 2.65 11.60
N ALA A 79 -3.44 1.95 12.59
CA ALA A 79 -2.40 0.96 12.37
C ALA A 79 -2.88 -0.21 11.49
N LEU A 80 -4.11 -0.69 11.72
CA LEU A 80 -4.72 -1.74 10.92
C LEU A 80 -4.93 -1.28 9.46
N VAL A 81 -5.45 -0.07 9.25
CA VAL A 81 -5.68 0.48 7.91
C VAL A 81 -4.37 0.62 7.14
N ASP A 82 -3.29 1.12 7.76
CA ASP A 82 -1.98 1.20 7.11
C ASP A 82 -1.43 -0.18 6.72
N ASP A 83 -1.50 -1.17 7.62
CA ASP A 83 -1.00 -2.53 7.34
C ASP A 83 -1.83 -3.22 6.24
N GLU A 84 -3.15 -3.13 6.31
CA GLU A 84 -4.05 -3.75 5.34
C GLU A 84 -3.99 -3.07 3.96
N CYS A 85 -3.79 -1.74 3.90
CA CYS A 85 -3.54 -1.07 2.63
C CYS A 85 -2.25 -1.56 1.95
N ARG A 86 -1.24 -1.97 2.71
CA ARG A 86 -0.01 -2.56 2.16
C ARG A 86 -0.19 -4.03 1.79
N ARG A 87 -1.04 -4.76 2.53
CA ARG A 87 -1.29 -6.19 2.34
C ARG A 87 -2.25 -6.49 1.18
N CYS A 88 -3.38 -5.79 1.14
CA CYS A 88 -4.48 -6.00 0.19
C CYS A 88 -4.57 -4.93 -0.91
N GLY A 89 -3.86 -3.80 -0.77
CA GLY A 89 -3.86 -2.75 -1.78
C GLY A 89 -3.06 -3.12 -3.04
N PRO A 90 -3.03 -2.22 -4.05
CA PRO A 90 -2.25 -2.44 -5.26
C PRO A 90 -0.78 -2.74 -4.92
N GLN A 91 -0.22 -3.78 -5.52
CA GLN A 91 1.23 -4.00 -5.50
C GLN A 91 1.92 -2.82 -6.19
N VAL A 92 3.25 -2.69 -6.01
CA VAL A 92 4.02 -1.63 -6.66
C VAL A 92 3.73 -1.61 -8.16
N LEU A 93 3.17 -0.49 -8.63
CA LEU A 93 2.70 -0.31 -10.00
C LEU A 93 3.88 -0.15 -10.96
N TRP A 94 4.91 0.57 -10.51
CA TRP A 94 6.11 0.82 -11.29
C TRP A 94 7.32 1.08 -10.41
N THR A 95 8.47 0.57 -10.85
CA THR A 95 9.80 0.86 -10.30
C THR A 95 10.69 1.40 -11.40
N ALA A 96 11.65 2.25 -11.05
CA ALA A 96 12.65 2.74 -11.99
C ALA A 96 13.41 1.57 -12.62
N LYS A 97 13.55 1.61 -13.95
CA LYS A 97 14.28 0.62 -14.75
C LYS A 97 15.37 1.34 -15.53
N GLU A 98 16.47 0.65 -15.74
CA GLU A 98 17.49 1.09 -16.69
C GLU A 98 17.04 0.74 -18.12
N GLY A 99 17.36 1.63 -19.07
CA GLY A 99 17.08 1.41 -20.49
C GLY A 99 15.76 2.03 -21.01
N PRO A 100 15.43 1.77 -22.29
CA PRO A 100 14.28 2.37 -22.94
C PRO A 100 12.97 1.81 -22.40
N LEU A 101 12.01 2.69 -22.13
CA LEU A 101 10.65 2.32 -21.74
C LEU A 101 9.83 1.87 -22.96
N ASP A 102 8.94 0.90 -22.77
CA ASP A 102 7.91 0.57 -23.73
C ASP A 102 6.58 1.09 -23.18
N LEU A 103 6.18 2.28 -23.62
CA LEU A 103 5.00 2.97 -23.09
C LEU A 103 3.76 2.09 -23.02
N LYS A 104 3.44 1.36 -24.10
CA LYS A 104 2.20 0.56 -24.14
C LYS A 104 2.30 -0.63 -23.22
N LYS A 105 3.46 -1.29 -23.17
CA LYS A 105 3.68 -2.45 -22.30
C LYS A 105 3.70 -2.05 -20.83
N ASP A 106 4.43 -0.99 -20.47
CA ASP A 106 4.55 -0.51 -19.09
C ASP A 106 3.23 0.08 -18.58
N LEU A 107 2.51 0.90 -19.36
CA LEU A 107 1.18 1.39 -18.98
C LEU A 107 0.18 0.23 -18.80
N ARG A 108 0.25 -0.80 -19.65
CA ARG A 108 -0.59 -2.00 -19.48
C ARG A 108 -0.25 -2.75 -18.21
N ALA A 109 1.03 -2.90 -17.88
CA ALA A 109 1.45 -3.53 -16.64
C ALA A 109 0.96 -2.75 -15.40
N ILE A 110 1.13 -1.42 -15.39
CA ILE A 110 0.61 -0.52 -14.35
C ILE A 110 -0.91 -0.72 -14.20
N GLY A 111 -1.66 -0.63 -15.30
CA GLY A 111 -3.12 -0.75 -15.27
C GLY A 111 -3.60 -2.12 -14.79
N THR A 112 -2.94 -3.20 -15.22
CA THR A 112 -3.25 -4.57 -14.77
C THR A 112 -3.00 -4.74 -13.27
N THR A 113 -1.84 -4.29 -12.78
CA THR A 113 -1.50 -4.38 -11.35
C THR A 113 -2.47 -3.55 -10.50
N PHE A 114 -2.83 -2.36 -10.97
CA PHE A 114 -3.77 -1.48 -10.28
C PHE A 114 -5.17 -2.10 -10.17
N LEU A 115 -5.72 -2.66 -11.26
CA LEU A 115 -7.07 -3.25 -11.23
C LEU A 115 -7.18 -4.48 -10.33
N ARG A 116 -6.13 -5.28 -10.22
CA ARG A 116 -6.14 -6.51 -9.39
C ARG A 116 -6.48 -6.25 -7.93
N ALA A 117 -6.14 -5.08 -7.40
CA ALA A 117 -6.46 -4.71 -6.02
C ALA A 117 -7.97 -4.65 -5.74
N PHE A 118 -8.78 -4.34 -6.75
CA PHE A 118 -10.23 -4.29 -6.63
C PHE A 118 -10.91 -5.66 -6.73
N PHE A 119 -10.16 -6.77 -6.85
CA PHE A 119 -10.75 -8.11 -6.98
C PHE A 119 -10.55 -8.98 -5.74
N ASP A 120 -9.89 -8.43 -4.71
CA ASP A 120 -9.73 -9.09 -3.43
C ASP A 120 -10.96 -8.88 -2.53
N ARG A 121 -11.48 -9.99 -1.98
CA ARG A 121 -12.63 -9.95 -1.05
C ARG A 121 -12.24 -9.34 0.28
N GLU A 122 -11.02 -9.57 0.74
CA GLU A 122 -10.51 -8.98 1.98
C GLU A 122 -10.34 -7.46 1.83
N GLY A 123 -9.74 -7.02 0.72
CA GLY A 123 -9.68 -5.61 0.36
C GLY A 123 -11.05 -4.92 0.32
N LEU A 124 -12.11 -5.61 -0.13
CA LEU A 124 -13.47 -5.06 -0.16
C LEU A 124 -14.01 -4.82 1.26
N ALA A 125 -13.84 -5.79 2.14
CA ALA A 125 -14.30 -5.69 3.53
C ALA A 125 -13.58 -4.53 4.24
N LEU A 126 -12.26 -4.41 4.06
CA LEU A 126 -11.48 -3.30 4.57
C LEU A 126 -11.96 -1.96 4.01
N HIS A 127 -12.13 -1.84 2.69
CA HIS A 127 -12.58 -0.60 2.07
C HIS A 127 -13.92 -0.14 2.63
N ARG A 128 -14.86 -1.06 2.86
CA ARG A 128 -16.15 -0.73 3.47
C ARG A 128 -16.03 -0.27 4.91
N LEU A 129 -15.17 -0.92 5.70
CA LEU A 129 -14.86 -0.49 7.06
C LEU A 129 -14.33 0.96 7.05
N ILE A 130 -13.36 1.25 6.19
CA ILE A 130 -12.79 2.60 6.02
C ILE A 130 -13.86 3.62 5.64
N MET A 131 -14.69 3.33 4.63
CA MET A 131 -15.74 4.25 4.19
C MET A 131 -16.79 4.52 5.29
N THR A 132 -17.07 3.53 6.14
CA THR A 132 -17.97 3.68 7.28
C THR A 132 -17.34 4.56 8.37
N CYS A 133 -16.06 4.32 8.69
CA CYS A 133 -15.34 5.04 9.74
C CYS A 133 -14.95 6.47 9.34
N ALA A 134 -14.60 6.71 8.08
CA ALA A 134 -13.99 7.97 7.61
C ALA A 134 -14.83 9.22 7.92
N SER A 135 -16.17 9.09 7.92
CA SER A 135 -17.07 10.21 8.24
C SER A 135 -16.98 10.70 9.69
N ARG A 136 -16.62 9.80 10.63
CA ARG A 136 -16.53 10.08 12.06
C ARG A 136 -15.08 10.20 12.54
N TYR A 137 -14.16 9.54 11.85
CA TYR A 137 -12.74 9.48 12.18
C TYR A 137 -11.89 9.93 10.98
N PRO A 138 -11.74 11.25 10.74
CA PRO A 138 -11.11 11.78 9.52
C PRO A 138 -9.67 11.28 9.27
N ARG A 139 -8.91 11.01 10.34
CA ARG A 139 -7.55 10.45 10.25
C ARG A 139 -7.49 9.11 9.50
N VAL A 140 -8.57 8.31 9.55
CA VAL A 140 -8.68 7.05 8.79
C VAL A 140 -8.62 7.32 7.28
N ALA A 141 -9.30 8.38 6.82
CA ALA A 141 -9.27 8.77 5.42
C ALA A 141 -7.86 9.23 5.00
N GLU A 142 -7.17 10.00 5.83
CA GLU A 142 -5.80 10.46 5.57
C GLU A 142 -4.82 9.29 5.44
N VAL A 143 -4.87 8.33 6.38
CA VAL A 143 -4.01 7.13 6.34
C VAL A 143 -4.32 6.29 5.10
N PHE A 144 -5.60 6.07 4.80
CA PHE A 144 -6.02 5.35 3.60
C PHE A 144 -5.52 6.01 2.32
N MET A 145 -5.73 7.33 2.15
CA MET A 145 -5.28 8.10 1.00
C MET A 145 -3.76 7.98 0.81
N LYS A 146 -3.00 8.17 1.89
CA LYS A 146 -1.53 8.10 1.86
C LYS A 146 -1.00 6.70 1.53
N ALA A 147 -1.56 5.65 2.14
CA ALA A 147 -1.06 4.29 2.00
C ALA A 147 -1.45 3.64 0.66
N GLY A 148 -2.61 4.01 0.11
CA GLY A 148 -3.16 3.47 -1.13
C GLY A 148 -3.11 4.47 -2.29
N PRO A 149 -4.15 5.32 -2.49
CA PRO A 149 -4.29 6.21 -3.63
C PRO A 149 -3.08 7.09 -3.94
N ASP A 150 -2.56 7.84 -2.97
CA ASP A 150 -1.49 8.81 -3.18
C ASP A 150 -0.17 8.12 -3.54
N ARG A 151 0.08 6.94 -2.95
CA ARG A 151 1.24 6.10 -3.31
C ARG A 151 1.14 5.63 -4.76
N CYS A 152 -0.01 5.11 -5.17
CA CYS A 152 -0.23 4.67 -6.55
C CYS A 152 -0.04 5.82 -7.54
N GLU A 153 -0.58 7.00 -7.22
CA GLU A 153 -0.39 8.19 -8.05
C GLU A 153 1.09 8.59 -8.11
N ALA A 154 1.81 8.57 -6.99
CA ALA A 154 3.25 8.88 -6.96
C ALA A 154 4.08 7.93 -7.84
N GLU A 155 3.78 6.63 -7.83
CA GLU A 155 4.43 5.63 -8.68
C GLU A 155 4.16 5.88 -10.17
N VAL A 156 2.92 6.23 -10.54
CA VAL A 156 2.58 6.61 -11.93
C VAL A 156 3.27 7.92 -12.32
N ARG A 157 3.32 8.92 -11.44
CA ARG A 157 4.05 10.17 -11.69
C ARG A 157 5.53 9.90 -11.95
N ALA A 158 6.15 8.98 -11.21
CA ALA A 158 7.54 8.60 -11.42
C ALA A 158 7.75 7.97 -12.81
N PHE A 159 6.85 7.07 -13.22
CA PHE A 159 6.84 6.51 -14.59
C PHE A 159 6.71 7.61 -15.66
N LEU A 160 5.73 8.52 -15.50
CA LEU A 160 5.48 9.58 -16.48
C LEU A 160 6.68 10.53 -16.62
N ARG A 161 7.36 10.86 -15.52
CA ARG A 161 8.61 11.65 -15.56
C ARG A 161 9.72 10.92 -16.31
N ALA A 162 9.88 9.62 -16.07
CA ALA A 162 10.86 8.82 -16.79
C ALA A 162 10.56 8.78 -18.29
N ALA A 163 9.30 8.55 -18.67
CA ALA A 163 8.85 8.59 -20.07
C ALA A 163 9.08 9.96 -20.73
N GLN A 164 8.78 11.07 -20.03
CA GLN A 164 9.02 12.41 -20.53
C GLN A 164 10.52 12.71 -20.71
N SER A 165 11.38 12.25 -19.79
CA SER A 165 12.84 12.40 -19.92
C SER A 165 13.44 11.65 -21.11
N GLN A 166 12.79 10.57 -21.55
CA GLN A 166 13.16 9.83 -22.77
C GLN A 166 12.51 10.41 -24.04
N GLY A 167 11.76 11.52 -23.93
CA GLY A 167 11.05 12.15 -25.04
C GLY A 167 9.84 11.35 -25.54
N LEU A 168 9.38 10.35 -24.80
CA LEU A 168 8.29 9.46 -25.21
C LEU A 168 6.90 10.08 -24.95
N LEU A 169 6.81 11.02 -24.01
CA LEU A 169 5.59 11.75 -23.65
C LEU A 169 5.87 13.25 -23.51
N ASN A 170 4.88 14.07 -23.82
CA ASN A 170 4.84 15.49 -23.50
C ASN A 170 3.68 15.76 -22.53
N VAL A 171 4.00 15.83 -21.23
CA VAL A 171 3.01 15.97 -20.15
C VAL A 171 3.26 17.29 -19.41
N PRO A 172 2.41 18.33 -19.60
CA PRO A 172 2.56 19.61 -18.91
C PRO A 172 2.30 19.52 -17.41
N ASP A 173 1.30 18.73 -17.01
CA ASP A 173 0.94 18.47 -15.61
C ASP A 173 1.00 16.97 -15.31
N ILE A 174 2.13 16.54 -14.75
CA ILE A 174 2.40 15.14 -14.42
C ILE A 174 1.45 14.62 -13.33
N ALA A 175 1.04 15.47 -12.38
CA ALA A 175 0.16 15.05 -11.29
C ALA A 175 -1.23 14.75 -11.85
N LEU A 176 -1.81 15.72 -12.57
CA LEU A 176 -3.11 15.54 -13.21
C LEU A 176 -3.13 14.36 -14.18
N ALA A 177 -2.08 14.19 -15.00
CA ALA A 177 -1.99 13.07 -15.94
C ALA A 177 -1.97 11.70 -15.22
N ALA A 178 -1.29 11.59 -14.07
CA ALA A 178 -1.30 10.37 -13.28
C ALA A 178 -2.69 10.04 -12.74
N THR A 179 -3.38 11.03 -12.14
CA THR A 179 -4.77 10.89 -11.68
C THR A 179 -5.67 10.47 -12.84
N GLN A 180 -5.59 11.15 -13.99
CA GLN A 180 -6.39 10.86 -15.18
C GLN A 180 -6.16 9.43 -15.68
N PHE A 181 -4.91 8.96 -15.76
CA PHE A 181 -4.62 7.60 -16.20
C PHE A 181 -5.27 6.56 -15.29
N LEU A 182 -5.11 6.69 -13.96
CA LEU A 182 -5.71 5.77 -12.99
C LEU A 182 -7.25 5.83 -13.04
N CYS A 183 -7.84 7.01 -13.18
CA CYS A 183 -9.28 7.19 -13.35
C CYS A 183 -9.81 6.53 -14.63
N LEU A 184 -9.10 6.67 -15.76
CA LEU A 184 -9.46 6.04 -17.04
C LEU A 184 -9.39 4.51 -16.93
N VAL A 185 -8.38 3.97 -16.23
CA VAL A 185 -8.22 2.53 -16.02
C VAL A 185 -9.34 1.97 -15.12
N GLN A 186 -9.63 2.60 -13.97
CA GLN A 186 -10.65 2.06 -13.05
C GLN A 186 -12.08 2.23 -13.56
N GLY A 187 -12.39 3.34 -14.26
CA GLY A 187 -13.76 3.68 -14.63
C GLY A 187 -14.73 3.56 -13.45
N LYS A 188 -15.78 2.73 -13.63
CA LYS A 188 -16.79 2.46 -12.58
C LYS A 188 -16.48 1.23 -11.72
N ILE A 189 -15.32 0.59 -11.86
CA ILE A 189 -14.98 -0.64 -11.10
C ILE A 189 -15.04 -0.37 -9.61
N ILE A 190 -14.44 0.71 -9.13
CA ILE A 190 -14.46 1.04 -7.70
C ILE A 190 -15.88 1.11 -7.15
N LEU A 191 -16.79 1.77 -7.87
CA LEU A 191 -18.21 1.85 -7.49
C LEU A 191 -18.89 0.48 -7.51
N LYS A 192 -18.71 -0.31 -8.59
CA LYS A 192 -19.30 -1.65 -8.71
C LYS A 192 -18.80 -2.60 -7.61
N TRP A 193 -17.51 -2.55 -7.34
CA TRP A 193 -16.84 -3.34 -6.33
C TRP A 193 -17.33 -2.99 -4.92
N SER A 194 -17.39 -1.70 -4.57
CA SER A 194 -17.94 -1.26 -3.27
C SER A 194 -19.39 -1.70 -3.06
N LEU A 195 -20.15 -1.92 -4.15
CA LEU A 195 -21.52 -2.43 -4.15
C LEU A 195 -21.64 -3.96 -4.25
N SER A 196 -20.55 -4.72 -4.14
CA SER A 196 -20.53 -6.20 -4.30
C SER A 196 -21.09 -6.71 -5.63
N LEU A 197 -21.03 -5.91 -6.69
CA LEU A 197 -21.36 -6.40 -8.03
C LEU A 197 -20.25 -7.31 -8.55
N GLU A 198 -20.60 -8.15 -9.53
CA GLU A 198 -19.66 -9.11 -10.11
C GLU A 198 -18.36 -8.44 -10.58
N VAL A 199 -17.26 -9.13 -10.28
CA VAL A 199 -15.92 -8.77 -10.74
C VAL A 199 -15.92 -8.79 -12.27
N PRO A 200 -15.41 -7.73 -12.94
CA PRO A 200 -15.28 -7.72 -14.39
C PRO A 200 -14.53 -8.94 -14.90
N SER A 201 -14.96 -9.47 -16.05
CA SER A 201 -14.21 -10.53 -16.73
C SER A 201 -12.80 -10.05 -17.10
N GLU A 202 -11.86 -10.98 -17.28
CA GLU A 202 -10.51 -10.65 -17.75
C GLU A 202 -10.54 -9.91 -19.10
N ALA A 203 -11.45 -10.30 -20.01
CA ALA A 203 -11.66 -9.63 -21.29
C ALA A 203 -12.16 -8.18 -21.12
N GLU A 204 -12.99 -7.92 -20.12
CA GLU A 204 -13.45 -6.57 -19.78
C GLU A 204 -12.30 -5.73 -19.20
N CYS A 205 -11.51 -6.28 -18.27
CA CYS A 205 -10.31 -5.64 -17.73
C CYS A 205 -9.34 -5.23 -18.86
N HIS A 206 -9.04 -6.16 -19.77
CA HIS A 206 -8.19 -5.89 -20.92
C HIS A 206 -8.75 -4.79 -21.83
N ARG A 207 -10.07 -4.77 -22.07
CA ARG A 207 -10.72 -3.74 -22.86
C ARG A 207 -10.60 -2.37 -22.20
N MET A 208 -10.84 -2.29 -20.89
CA MET A 208 -10.74 -1.05 -20.11
C MET A 208 -9.32 -0.49 -20.13
N ILE A 209 -8.32 -1.33 -19.82
CA ILE A 209 -6.91 -0.91 -19.84
C ILE A 209 -6.49 -0.43 -21.22
N ASN A 210 -6.79 -1.20 -22.28
CA ASN A 210 -6.42 -0.80 -23.64
C ASN A 210 -7.14 0.48 -24.09
N GLY A 211 -8.40 0.69 -23.69
CA GLY A 211 -9.15 1.92 -23.92
C GLY A 211 -8.51 3.12 -23.22
N ALA A 212 -8.17 2.97 -21.94
CA ALA A 212 -7.47 3.99 -21.15
C ALA A 212 -6.13 4.38 -21.78
N ILE A 213 -5.31 3.40 -22.17
CA ILE A 213 -4.02 3.63 -22.84
C ILE A 213 -4.22 4.38 -24.15
N LYS A 214 -5.21 4.01 -24.96
CA LYS A 214 -5.49 4.68 -26.24
C LYS A 214 -5.81 6.16 -26.04
N VAL A 215 -6.71 6.48 -25.10
CA VAL A 215 -7.10 7.87 -24.79
C VAL A 215 -5.90 8.63 -24.22
N PHE A 216 -5.17 8.04 -23.28
CA PHE A 216 -4.05 8.67 -22.61
C PHE A 216 -2.90 9.01 -23.57
N LEU A 217 -2.53 8.06 -24.44
CA LEU A 217 -1.47 8.29 -25.43
C LEU A 217 -1.88 9.30 -26.50
N ALA A 218 -3.15 9.32 -26.90
CA ALA A 218 -3.64 10.35 -27.84
C ALA A 218 -3.54 11.77 -27.27
N ALA A 219 -3.62 11.93 -25.95
CA ALA A 219 -3.50 13.23 -25.29
C ALA A 219 -2.04 13.67 -25.08
N TYR A 220 -1.14 12.73 -24.79
CA TYR A 220 0.20 13.05 -24.27
C TYR A 220 1.39 12.55 -25.10
N GLN A 221 1.19 11.77 -26.16
CA GLN A 221 2.30 11.48 -27.06
C GLN A 221 2.73 12.74 -27.83
N PRO A 222 4.05 12.94 -28.04
CA PRO A 222 4.53 13.99 -28.93
C PRO A 222 3.91 13.83 -30.33
N LYS A 223 3.54 14.95 -30.94
CA LYS A 223 3.07 14.99 -32.33
C LYS A 223 4.21 14.85 -33.31
#